data_AF-A0ABD1FZI2-F1
#
_entry.id   AF-A0ABD1FZI2-F1
#
_cell.length_a   1.000
_cell.length_b   1.000
_cell.length_c   1.000
_cell.angle_alpha   90.00
_cell.angle_beta   90.00
_cell.angle_gamma   90.00
#
_symmetry.space_group_name_H-M   'P 1'
#
loop_
_entity.id
_entity.type
_entity.pdbx_description
1 polymer ?
#
loop_
_entity_poly.entity_id
_entity_poly.type
_entity_poly.pdbx_seq_one_letter_code
_entity_poly.pdbx_strand_id
1 'polypeptide(L)'
;MMSPNQIPENRSPSRPATFRQTPLKVIHVFGNFMRIWSIYSVYRYLSQTGASVVLFIFSCLVPSSILFLLMQKPWKGRPLSNTQVVPSVINGGITALYFILWGKGLRSCGPLRIILAEYSGAVLGVLSAVLYGRRDRVWRKVGGLLAMLASFYFLSQGWASASQSPLYILSRLNYC
;
A
#
# COMPACT_ATOMS: atom_id res chain seq x y z
N MET A 1 39.28 -15.52 47.24
CA MET A 1 39.00 -16.99 47.16
C MET A 1 37.48 -17.15 47.21
N MET A 2 36.74 -17.70 46.25
CA MET A 2 37.03 -18.56 45.10
C MET A 2 36.07 -18.24 43.94
N SER A 3 36.53 -18.56 42.73
CA SER A 3 36.06 -18.32 41.35
C SER A 3 34.57 -18.52 41.00
N PRO A 4 34.04 -17.79 39.98
CA PRO A 4 32.80 -18.18 39.30
C PRO A 4 33.06 -19.41 38.40
N ASN A 5 32.18 -20.41 38.48
CA ASN A 5 32.23 -21.61 37.64
C ASN A 5 31.86 -21.27 36.19
N GLN A 6 32.87 -21.28 35.31
CA GLN A 6 32.70 -21.42 33.87
C GLN A 6 32.39 -22.90 33.56
N ILE A 7 31.27 -23.17 32.91
CA ILE A 7 31.02 -24.46 32.26
C ILE A 7 31.41 -24.28 30.78
N PRO A 8 32.29 -25.13 30.22
CA PRO A 8 32.85 -24.95 28.89
C PRO A 8 31.91 -25.41 27.77
N GLU A 9 32.12 -24.82 26.59
CA GLU A 9 31.54 -25.20 25.31
C GLU A 9 31.60 -26.72 25.05
N ASN A 10 30.49 -27.29 24.56
CA ASN A 10 30.58 -28.36 23.58
C ASN A 10 29.61 -28.13 22.42
N ARG A 11 30.17 -28.38 21.24
CA ARG A 11 29.75 -27.94 19.92
C ARG A 11 28.54 -28.72 19.40
N SER A 12 27.65 -28.01 18.73
CA SER A 12 26.95 -28.53 17.55
C SER A 12 26.83 -27.40 16.52
N PRO A 13 27.65 -27.40 15.45
CA PRO A 13 27.53 -26.45 14.36
C PRO A 13 26.54 -27.01 13.34
N SER A 14 25.25 -26.75 13.49
CA SER A 14 24.27 -27.31 12.55
C SER A 14 23.01 -26.47 12.43
N ARG A 15 23.12 -25.33 11.72
CA ARG A 15 22.33 -24.95 10.53
C ARG A 15 22.56 -23.48 10.20
N PRO A 16 22.98 -23.12 8.97
CA PRO A 16 23.23 -21.74 8.63
C PRO A 16 21.89 -20.99 8.54
N ALA A 17 21.67 -20.04 9.43
CA ALA A 17 20.58 -19.05 9.32
C ALA A 17 20.61 -18.31 7.96
N THR A 18 21.75 -18.34 7.28
CA THR A 18 21.99 -17.82 5.93
C THR A 18 21.10 -18.49 4.87
N PHE A 19 20.83 -19.80 4.95
CA PHE A 19 20.09 -20.52 3.90
C PHE A 19 18.58 -20.21 3.88
N ARG A 20 18.02 -19.76 5.02
CA ARG A 20 16.63 -19.27 5.08
C ARG A 20 16.46 -17.82 4.65
N GLN A 21 17.54 -17.02 4.71
CA GLN A 21 17.49 -15.60 4.35
C GLN A 21 17.58 -15.37 2.85
N THR A 22 18.34 -16.19 2.12
CA THR A 22 18.48 -16.09 0.65
C THR A 22 17.15 -16.27 -0.11
N PRO A 23 16.32 -17.30 0.15
CA PRO A 23 15.05 -17.47 -0.57
C PRO A 23 14.05 -16.35 -0.26
N LEU A 24 14.01 -15.86 0.98
CA LEU A 24 13.15 -14.73 1.35
C LEU A 24 13.56 -13.43 0.66
N LYS A 25 14.87 -13.18 0.52
CA LYS A 25 15.39 -12.04 -0.25
C LYS A 25 15.06 -12.15 -1.74
N VAL A 26 15.20 -13.33 -2.33
CA VAL A 26 14.87 -13.57 -3.74
C VAL A 26 13.38 -13.34 -4.00
N ILE A 27 12.50 -13.88 -3.15
CA ILE A 27 11.05 -13.65 -3.25
C ILE A 27 10.72 -12.16 -3.12
N HIS A 28 11.37 -11.46 -2.19
CA HIS A 28 11.15 -10.02 -2.01
C HIS A 28 11.56 -9.20 -3.23
N VAL A 29 12.74 -9.47 -3.79
CA VAL A 29 13.24 -8.78 -5.00
C VAL A 29 12.33 -9.05 -6.19
N PHE A 30 11.98 -10.33 -6.40
CA PHE A 30 11.08 -10.72 -7.47
C PHE A 30 9.70 -10.08 -7.32
N GLY A 31 9.17 -10.04 -6.09
CA GLY A 31 7.90 -9.38 -5.77
C GLY A 31 7.93 -7.88 -6.08
N ASN A 32 9.01 -7.18 -5.73
CA ASN A 32 9.17 -5.76 -6.06
C ASN A 32 9.27 -5.53 -7.58
N PHE A 33 10.01 -6.38 -8.29
CA PHE A 33 10.09 -6.30 -9.75
C PHE A 33 8.71 -6.51 -10.40
N MET A 34 8.00 -7.57 -10.02
CA MET A 34 6.64 -7.86 -10.49
C MET A 34 5.66 -6.74 -10.16
N ARG A 35 5.80 -6.10 -9.00
CA ARG A 35 4.98 -4.94 -8.61
C ARG A 35 5.22 -3.76 -9.56
N ILE A 36 6.49 -3.37 -9.77
CA ILE A 36 6.82 -2.26 -10.67
C ILE A 36 6.31 -2.58 -12.09
N TRP A 37 6.57 -3.78 -12.58
CA TRP A 37 6.11 -4.23 -13.89
C TRP A 37 4.58 -4.14 -14.04
N SER A 38 3.84 -4.62 -13.03
CA SER A 38 2.38 -4.56 -13.00
C SER A 38 1.87 -3.12 -13.06
N ILE A 39 2.43 -2.20 -12.25
CA ILE A 39 2.03 -0.79 -12.24
C ILE A 39 2.24 -0.14 -13.62
N TYR A 40 3.39 -0.37 -14.25
CA TYR A 40 3.68 0.14 -15.60
C TYR A 40 2.76 -0.47 -16.66
N SER A 41 2.45 -1.76 -16.55
CA SER A 41 1.54 -2.46 -17.47
C SER A 41 0.12 -1.91 -17.38
N VAL A 42 -0.38 -1.71 -16.15
CA VAL A 42 -1.69 -1.10 -15.89
C VAL A 42 -1.72 0.34 -16.40
N TYR A 43 -0.67 1.14 -16.15
CA TYR A 43 -0.58 2.50 -16.68
C TYR A 43 -0.66 2.52 -18.21
N ARG A 44 0.14 1.68 -18.88
CA ARG A 44 0.13 1.60 -20.35
C ARG A 44 -1.24 1.20 -20.85
N TYR A 45 -1.85 0.16 -20.27
CA TYR A 45 -3.17 -0.31 -20.65
C TYR A 45 -4.24 0.79 -20.50
N LEU A 46 -4.32 1.44 -19.34
CA LEU A 46 -5.27 2.51 -19.07
C LEU A 46 -5.03 3.74 -19.95
N SER A 47 -3.77 4.05 -20.27
CA SER A 47 -3.42 5.18 -21.13
C SER A 47 -3.73 4.92 -22.59
N GLN A 48 -3.56 3.68 -23.08
CA GLN A 48 -3.78 3.31 -24.48
C GLN A 48 -5.26 3.06 -24.79
N THR A 49 -5.97 2.36 -23.91
CA THR A 49 -7.39 2.03 -24.12
C THR A 49 -8.35 3.11 -23.65
N GLY A 50 -7.89 4.04 -22.82
CA GLY A 50 -8.75 5.05 -22.18
C GLY A 50 -9.80 4.47 -21.22
N ALA A 51 -9.73 3.17 -20.92
CA ALA A 51 -10.71 2.43 -20.14
C ALA A 51 -10.97 3.07 -18.76
N SER A 52 -12.18 2.88 -18.25
CA SER A 52 -12.52 3.43 -16.94
C SER A 52 -11.76 2.67 -15.85
N VAL A 53 -11.07 3.42 -14.99
CA VAL A 53 -10.26 2.88 -13.89
C VAL A 53 -11.11 2.03 -12.94
N VAL A 54 -12.35 2.46 -12.71
CA VAL A 54 -13.30 1.77 -11.82
C VAL A 54 -13.67 0.40 -12.37
N LEU A 55 -14.03 0.30 -13.67
CA LEU A 55 -14.36 -0.99 -14.28
C LEU A 55 -13.15 -1.92 -14.32
N PHE A 56 -11.96 -1.36 -14.61
CA PHE A 56 -10.72 -2.14 -14.58
C PHE A 56 -10.49 -2.76 -13.19
N ILE A 57 -10.51 -1.95 -12.13
CA ILE A 57 -10.33 -2.43 -10.75
C ILE A 57 -11.40 -3.45 -10.38
N PHE A 58 -12.67 -3.19 -10.71
CA PHE A 58 -13.77 -4.12 -10.44
C PHE A 58 -13.56 -5.46 -11.15
N SER A 59 -13.17 -5.43 -12.42
CA SER A 59 -12.87 -6.63 -13.21
C SER A 59 -11.67 -7.43 -12.69
N CYS A 60 -10.75 -6.80 -11.97
CA CYS A 60 -9.64 -7.52 -11.32
C CYS A 60 -10.07 -8.09 -9.95
N LEU A 61 -10.82 -7.32 -9.16
CA LEU A 61 -11.17 -7.69 -7.78
C LEU A 61 -12.22 -8.81 -7.71
N VAL A 62 -13.23 -8.82 -8.61
CA VAL A 62 -14.30 -9.83 -8.58
C VAL A 62 -13.79 -11.23 -8.91
N PRO A 63 -13.04 -11.48 -9.99
CA PRO A 63 -12.49 -12.80 -10.26
C PRO A 63 -11.49 -13.24 -9.19
N SER A 64 -10.70 -12.30 -8.67
CA SER A 64 -9.74 -12.58 -7.59
C SER A 64 -10.46 -13.01 -6.30
N SER A 65 -11.53 -12.34 -5.91
CA SER A 65 -12.31 -12.71 -4.72
C SER A 65 -12.97 -14.08 -4.91
N ILE A 66 -13.49 -14.39 -6.09
CA ILE A 66 -14.02 -15.72 -6.42
C ILE A 66 -12.93 -16.78 -6.29
N LEU A 67 -11.74 -16.55 -6.85
CA LEU A 67 -10.62 -17.49 -6.77
C LEU A 67 -10.20 -17.72 -5.31
N PHE A 68 -10.10 -16.67 -4.51
CA PHE A 68 -9.81 -16.79 -3.08
C PHE A 68 -10.87 -17.59 -2.32
N LEU A 69 -12.16 -17.37 -2.62
CA LEU A 69 -13.26 -18.13 -2.02
C LEU A 69 -13.22 -19.61 -2.43
N LEU A 70 -12.81 -19.91 -3.66
CA LEU A 70 -12.64 -21.29 -4.13
C LEU A 70 -11.45 -21.97 -3.43
N MET A 71 -10.30 -21.30 -3.32
CA MET A 71 -9.12 -21.82 -2.62
C MET A 71 -9.36 -22.03 -1.12
N GLN A 72 -10.31 -21.31 -0.53
CA GLN A 72 -10.67 -21.46 0.88
C GLN A 72 -11.53 -22.71 1.16
N LYS A 73 -11.95 -23.49 0.15
CA LYS A 73 -12.74 -24.71 0.37
C LYS A 73 -11.85 -25.96 0.54
N PRO A 74 -12.12 -26.83 1.54
CA PRO A 74 -13.14 -26.70 2.59
C PRO A 74 -12.76 -25.63 3.62
N TRP A 75 -13.72 -24.81 4.02
CA TRP A 75 -13.49 -23.69 4.94
C TRP A 75 -13.04 -24.20 6.31
N LYS A 76 -11.79 -23.90 6.67
CA LYS A 76 -11.18 -24.27 7.97
C LYS A 76 -11.15 -23.10 8.98
N GLY A 77 -11.69 -21.94 8.60
CA GLY A 77 -11.65 -20.73 9.41
C GLY A 77 -12.76 -20.66 10.46
N ARG A 78 -12.60 -19.78 11.46
CA ARG A 78 -13.69 -19.44 12.39
C ARG A 78 -14.69 -18.51 11.68
N PRO A 79 -16.01 -18.62 11.95
CA PRO A 79 -16.98 -17.66 11.46
C PRO A 79 -16.68 -16.26 12.02
N LEU A 80 -16.93 -15.24 11.23
CA LEU A 80 -16.70 -13.85 11.63
C LEU A 80 -17.76 -13.44 12.66
N SER A 81 -17.34 -12.87 13.79
CA SER A 81 -18.27 -12.35 14.79
C SER A 81 -19.06 -11.17 14.22
N ASN A 82 -20.35 -11.05 14.56
CA ASN A 82 -21.18 -9.89 14.17
C ASN A 82 -20.54 -8.55 14.55
N THR A 83 -19.76 -8.51 15.63
CA THR A 83 -19.02 -7.31 16.06
C THR A 83 -17.86 -6.93 15.12
N GLN A 84 -17.37 -7.87 14.31
CA GLN A 84 -16.26 -7.66 13.37
C GLN A 84 -16.75 -7.40 11.93
N VAL A 85 -18.01 -7.67 11.62
CA VAL A 85 -18.59 -7.44 10.30
C VAL A 85 -18.55 -5.95 9.95
N VAL A 86 -19.06 -5.09 10.85
CA VAL A 86 -19.11 -3.64 10.64
C VAL A 86 -17.73 -3.04 10.35
N PRO A 87 -16.69 -3.22 11.19
CA PRO A 87 -15.37 -2.67 10.90
C PRO A 87 -14.73 -3.30 9.64
N SER A 88 -15.05 -4.55 9.31
CA SER A 88 -14.56 -5.19 8.07
C SER A 88 -15.18 -4.55 6.83
N VAL A 89 -16.49 -4.24 6.84
CA VAL A 89 -17.17 -3.54 5.74
C VAL A 89 -16.61 -2.14 5.57
N ILE A 90 -16.41 -1.41 6.67
CA ILE A 90 -15.80 -0.06 6.65
C ILE A 90 -14.39 -0.13 6.06
N ASN A 91 -13.55 -1.07 6.52
CA ASN A 91 -12.20 -1.25 5.99
C ASN A 91 -12.19 -1.63 4.49
N GLY A 92 -13.14 -2.46 4.06
CA GLY A 92 -13.36 -2.78 2.65
C GLY A 92 -13.71 -1.54 1.83
N GLY A 93 -14.62 -0.70 2.33
CA GLY A 93 -14.99 0.57 1.69
C GLY A 93 -13.82 1.54 1.57
N ILE A 94 -13.03 1.71 2.64
CA ILE A 94 -11.81 2.53 2.62
C ILE A 94 -10.80 1.98 1.60
N THR A 95 -10.63 0.67 1.56
CA THR A 95 -9.70 0.00 0.61
C THR A 95 -10.15 0.19 -0.83
N ALA A 96 -11.45 0.10 -1.12
CA ALA A 96 -12.00 0.35 -2.44
C ALA A 96 -11.78 1.81 -2.87
N LEU A 97 -12.05 2.76 -1.98
CA LEU A 97 -11.78 4.18 -2.23
C LEU A 97 -10.30 4.42 -2.52
N TYR A 98 -9.41 3.85 -1.70
CA TYR A 98 -7.96 3.91 -1.92
C TYR A 98 -7.57 3.41 -3.31
N PHE A 99 -8.05 2.23 -3.73
CA PHE A 99 -7.73 1.70 -5.06
C PHE A 99 -8.22 2.60 -6.20
N ILE A 100 -9.43 3.17 -6.08
CA ILE A 100 -9.97 4.08 -7.10
C ILE A 100 -9.12 5.34 -7.21
N LEU A 101 -8.79 5.98 -6.08
CA LEU A 101 -7.94 7.17 -6.06
C LEU A 101 -6.54 6.86 -6.59
N TRP A 102 -5.98 5.72 -6.18
CA TRP A 102 -4.69 5.23 -6.65
C TRP A 102 -4.66 5.03 -8.16
N GLY A 103 -5.67 4.34 -8.71
CA GLY A 103 -5.75 4.07 -10.15
C GLY A 103 -5.98 5.33 -10.98
N LYS A 104 -6.78 6.28 -10.46
CA LYS A 104 -6.94 7.61 -11.10
C LYS A 104 -5.64 8.39 -11.04
N GLY A 105 -4.94 8.39 -9.90
CA GLY A 105 -3.62 9.01 -9.74
C GLY A 105 -2.56 8.40 -10.67
N LEU A 106 -2.57 7.07 -10.83
CA LEU A 106 -1.71 6.38 -11.78
C LEU A 106 -1.94 6.88 -13.21
N ARG A 107 -3.20 7.00 -13.64
CA ARG A 107 -3.56 7.51 -14.98
C ARG A 107 -3.18 8.98 -15.15
N SER A 108 -3.42 9.84 -14.15
CA SER A 108 -3.21 11.29 -14.25
C SER A 108 -1.75 11.72 -14.11
N CYS A 109 -0.98 11.09 -13.23
CA CYS A 109 0.37 11.51 -12.87
C CYS A 109 1.47 10.52 -13.27
N GLY A 110 1.11 9.32 -13.74
CA GLY A 110 2.05 8.30 -14.17
C GLY A 110 2.61 7.42 -13.03
N PRO A 111 3.32 6.35 -13.42
CA PRO A 111 3.73 5.27 -12.51
C PRO A 111 4.77 5.70 -11.47
N LEU A 112 5.73 6.56 -11.82
CA LEU A 112 6.76 6.99 -10.87
C LEU A 112 6.19 7.76 -9.68
N ARG A 113 5.24 8.65 -9.94
CA ARG A 113 4.67 9.52 -8.90
C ARG A 113 3.73 8.78 -7.97
N ILE A 114 2.98 7.81 -8.49
CA ILE A 114 2.14 6.97 -7.62
C ILE A 114 3.01 6.11 -6.69
N ILE A 115 4.13 5.56 -7.20
CA ILE A 115 5.05 4.76 -6.40
C ILE A 115 5.65 5.61 -5.28
N LEU A 116 6.10 6.83 -5.59
CA LEU A 116 6.60 7.77 -4.57
C LEU A 116 5.52 8.13 -3.53
N ALA A 117 4.26 8.31 -3.96
CA ALA A 117 3.14 8.59 -3.07
C ALA A 117 2.80 7.40 -2.14
N GLU A 118 2.97 6.17 -2.60
CA GLU A 118 2.81 4.98 -1.75
C GLU A 118 3.87 4.93 -0.65
N TYR A 119 5.13 5.19 -0.99
CA TYR A 119 6.21 5.23 0.00
C TYR A 119 6.05 6.40 0.97
N SER A 120 5.61 7.57 0.50
CA SER A 120 5.34 8.72 1.38
C SER A 120 4.16 8.46 2.32
N GLY A 121 3.14 7.71 1.89
CA GLY A 121 2.04 7.28 2.76
C GLY A 121 2.51 6.49 3.98
N ALA A 122 3.51 5.61 3.81
CA ALA A 122 4.10 4.88 4.94
C ALA A 122 4.84 5.82 5.91
N VAL A 123 5.59 6.79 5.37
CA VAL A 123 6.29 7.81 6.17
C VAL A 123 5.29 8.69 6.93
N LEU A 124 4.20 9.12 6.28
CA LEU A 124 3.12 9.90 6.91
C LEU A 124 2.41 9.10 8.00
N GLY A 125 2.22 7.79 7.81
CA GLY A 125 1.68 6.90 8.84
C GLY A 125 2.57 6.85 10.09
N VAL A 126 3.89 6.73 9.90
CA VAL A 126 4.87 6.76 11.00
C VAL A 126 4.91 8.14 11.66
N LEU A 127 4.95 9.21 10.87
CA LEU A 127 5.01 10.59 11.38
C LEU A 127 3.74 10.97 12.14
N SER A 128 2.57 10.54 11.66
CA SER A 128 1.30 10.66 12.38
C SER A 128 1.33 9.90 13.70
N ALA A 129 1.94 8.70 13.71
CA ALA A 129 2.10 7.93 14.94
C ALA A 129 3.01 8.61 15.98
N VAL A 130 4.06 9.28 15.53
CA VAL A 130 5.02 10.02 16.38
C VAL A 130 4.45 11.35 16.87
N LEU A 131 3.91 12.18 15.98
CA LEU A 131 3.40 13.53 16.31
C LEU A 131 2.11 13.50 17.12
N TYR A 132 1.18 12.59 16.80
CA TYR A 132 -0.10 12.47 17.50
C TYR A 132 -0.07 11.39 18.61
N GLY A 133 1.09 10.83 18.92
CA GLY A 133 1.26 9.82 19.98
C GLY A 133 0.81 10.27 21.38
N ARG A 134 0.66 11.58 21.61
CA ARG A 134 0.21 12.18 22.88
C ARG A 134 -1.29 12.45 22.99
N ARG A 135 -2.05 12.42 21.89
CA ARG A 135 -3.50 12.76 21.88
C ARG A 135 -4.28 11.59 21.30
N ASP A 136 -5.06 10.95 22.17
CA ASP A 136 -6.04 9.87 21.99
C ASP A 136 -5.83 8.81 20.87
N ARG A 137 -5.93 7.54 21.25
CA ARG A 137 -5.59 6.36 20.42
C ARG A 137 -6.34 6.30 19.08
N VAL A 138 -7.53 6.91 19.01
CA VAL A 138 -8.41 6.93 17.84
C VAL A 138 -7.95 7.95 16.80
N TRP A 139 -7.50 9.13 17.22
CA TRP A 139 -7.16 10.22 16.30
C TRP A 139 -5.88 9.95 15.52
N ARG A 140 -4.96 9.18 16.11
CA ARG A 140 -3.72 8.70 15.47
C ARG A 140 -3.96 7.85 14.21
N LYS A 141 -5.01 7.02 14.20
CA LYS A 141 -5.33 6.16 13.04
C LYS A 141 -6.10 6.90 11.96
N VAL A 142 -7.02 7.78 12.37
CA VAL A 142 -7.89 8.52 11.45
C VAL A 142 -7.13 9.65 10.77
N GLY A 143 -6.25 10.37 11.48
CA GLY A 143 -5.49 11.49 10.93
C GLY A 143 -4.50 11.08 9.83
N GLY A 144 -3.72 10.02 10.05
CA GLY A 144 -2.80 9.50 9.02
C GLY A 144 -3.54 8.98 7.78
N LEU A 145 -4.67 8.30 7.97
CA LEU A 145 -5.50 7.83 6.87
C LEU A 145 -6.11 8.99 6.08
N LEU A 146 -6.64 10.02 6.76
CA LEU A 146 -7.16 11.22 6.11
C LEU A 146 -6.07 11.97 5.32
N ALA A 147 -4.89 12.13 5.91
CA ALA A 147 -3.75 12.75 5.22
C ALA A 147 -3.33 11.95 3.98
N MET A 148 -3.32 10.63 4.08
CA MET A 148 -3.04 9.73 2.96
C MET A 148 -4.12 9.86 1.87
N LEU A 149 -5.40 9.78 2.22
CA LEU A 149 -6.51 9.95 1.28
C LEU A 149 -6.49 11.33 0.60
N ALA A 150 -6.23 12.40 1.34
CA ALA A 150 -6.09 13.75 0.80
C ALA A 150 -4.93 13.83 -0.20
N SER A 151 -3.78 13.24 0.14
CA SER A 151 -2.61 13.19 -0.76
C SER A 151 -2.92 12.45 -2.06
N PHE A 152 -3.58 11.28 -1.97
CA PHE A 152 -4.02 10.52 -3.14
C PHE A 152 -5.10 11.24 -3.95
N TYR A 153 -5.98 12.00 -3.29
CA TYR A 153 -7.01 12.79 -3.97
C TYR A 153 -6.37 13.88 -4.84
N PHE A 154 -5.44 14.66 -4.27
CA PHE A 154 -4.71 15.68 -5.04
C PHE A 154 -3.93 15.06 -6.20
N LEU A 155 -3.29 13.90 -5.97
CA LEU A 155 -2.60 13.18 -7.03
C LEU A 155 -3.58 12.69 -8.12
N SER A 156 -4.77 12.23 -7.75
CA SER A 156 -5.81 11.80 -8.69
C SER A 156 -6.29 12.93 -9.60
N GLN A 157 -6.30 14.17 -9.08
CA GLN A 157 -6.65 15.39 -9.82
C GLN A 157 -5.52 15.92 -10.71
N GLY A 158 -4.35 15.25 -10.73
CA GLY A 158 -3.24 15.68 -11.58
C GLY A 158 -2.43 16.84 -11.01
N TRP A 159 -2.63 17.25 -9.75
CA TRP A 159 -1.96 18.42 -9.16
C TRP A 159 -0.43 18.33 -9.13
N ALA A 160 0.13 17.12 -9.18
CA ALA A 160 1.57 16.93 -9.28
C ALA A 160 2.12 17.19 -10.70
N SER A 161 1.28 17.21 -11.74
CA SER A 161 1.65 17.45 -13.15
C SER A 161 1.72 18.94 -13.44
N ALA A 162 2.79 19.36 -14.11
CA ALA A 162 3.11 20.77 -14.36
C ALA A 162 2.01 21.53 -15.12
N SER A 163 1.16 20.84 -15.88
CA SER A 163 0.07 21.43 -16.67
C SER A 163 -1.24 21.65 -15.89
N GLN A 164 -1.42 21.02 -14.73
CA GLN A 164 -2.67 21.06 -13.95
C GLN A 164 -2.46 21.54 -12.51
N SER A 165 -1.26 22.00 -12.17
CA SER A 165 -1.01 22.59 -10.86
C SER A 165 -1.65 23.99 -10.78
N PRO A 166 -2.33 24.33 -9.67
CA PRO A 166 -2.95 25.65 -9.53
C PRO A 166 -1.93 26.80 -9.60
N LEU A 167 -0.66 26.55 -9.24
CA LEU A 167 0.43 27.52 -9.36
C LEU A 167 0.77 27.86 -10.82
N TYR A 168 0.65 26.89 -11.74
CA TYR A 168 0.88 27.12 -13.17
C TYR A 168 -0.26 27.89 -13.84
N ILE A 169 -1.51 27.65 -13.41
CA ILE A 169 -2.69 28.41 -13.89
C ILE A 169 -2.63 29.86 -13.38
N LEU A 170 -2.27 30.06 -12.11
CA LEU A 170 -2.09 31.39 -11.52
C LEU A 170 -0.93 32.16 -12.18
N SER A 171 0.20 31.51 -12.47
CA SER A 171 1.29 32.18 -13.19
C SER A 171 0.86 32.56 -14.61
N ARG A 172 0.13 31.70 -15.33
CA ARG A 172 -0.36 32.00 -16.67
C ARG A 172 -1.37 33.15 -16.71
N LEU A 173 -2.22 33.29 -15.70
CA LEU A 173 -3.16 34.41 -15.56
C LEU A 173 -2.50 35.74 -15.21
N ASN A 174 -1.32 35.72 -14.57
CA ASN A 174 -0.56 36.93 -14.24
C ASN A 174 0.28 37.47 -15.41
N TYR A 175 0.36 36.73 -16.52
CA TYR A 175 1.04 37.13 -17.76
C TYR A 175 0.06 37.44 -18.90
N CYS A 176 -1.24 37.56 -18.61
CA CYS A 176 -2.26 38.15 -19.47
C CYS A 176 -2.75 39.47 -18.85
#